data_AF-A0A7U9SEB1-F1
#
_entry.id   AF-A0A7U9SEB1-F1
#
_cell.length_a   1.000
_cell.length_b   1.000
_cell.length_c   1.000
_cell.angle_alpha   90.00
_cell.angle_beta   90.00
_cell.angle_gamma   90.00
#
_symmetry.space_group_name_H-M   'P 1'
#
loop_
_entity.id
_entity.type
_entity.pdbx_description
1 polymer ?
#
loop_
_entity_poly.entity_id
_entity_poly.type
_entity_poly.pdbx_seq_one_letter_code
_entity_poly.pdbx_strand_id
1 'polypeptide(L)'
;MVVFFDKYTDNVEKLQETMQCLGQDVRIAVLKDDGFLPDNVLSPFEFFTYRGGQKEFAERDLFYNFIKLPEFWEVRLTGQTGGIFDMGCEKAKIYFREPAEKRNVQRVEWHMEDGWVYKIDYYNKYALKYASEFPDADGTVESRVFYSDKNQEMVAEQPVNGRIVLLDHSIVKKIFDSRADFITYYLKEAGLGEECALFVQEEKTLKDLGLSSGKGKMWAGVLFSDQGLLNKYTGTGLMNGSRFYRIPRHYRVNHARSEAMILTASD
;
A
#
# COMPACT_ATOMS: atom_id res chain seq x y z
N MET A 1 -2.54 14.70 13.51
CA MET A 1 -1.38 14.17 12.77
C MET A 1 -1.82 13.03 11.86
N VAL A 2 -1.21 12.89 10.68
CA VAL A 2 -1.37 11.72 9.81
C VAL A 2 -0.09 10.89 9.85
N VAL A 3 -0.20 9.58 10.08
CA VAL A 3 0.94 8.67 9.99
C VAL A 3 0.82 7.83 8.73
N PHE A 4 1.80 7.97 7.84
CA PHE A 4 1.89 7.17 6.63
C PHE A 4 2.69 5.91 6.89
N PHE A 5 2.18 4.76 6.46
CA PHE A 5 2.91 3.50 6.43
C PHE A 5 3.24 3.16 4.99
N ASP A 6 4.41 2.55 4.75
CA ASP A 6 4.72 2.03 3.43
C ASP A 6 3.80 0.89 2.99
N LYS A 7 3.44 -0.01 3.91
CA LYS A 7 2.49 -1.11 3.71
C LYS A 7 1.65 -1.37 4.96
N TYR A 8 0.51 -2.01 4.78
CA TYR A 8 -0.34 -2.44 5.89
C TYR A 8 0.20 -3.73 6.53
N THR A 9 0.45 -3.70 7.84
CA THR A 9 0.91 -4.83 8.65
C THR A 9 0.40 -4.67 10.08
N ASP A 10 0.64 -5.66 10.94
CA ASP A 10 0.41 -5.59 12.38
C ASP A 10 1.05 -4.35 13.06
N ASN A 11 2.09 -3.75 12.47
CA ASN A 11 2.68 -2.52 13.03
C ASN A 11 1.73 -1.33 12.97
N VAL A 12 0.78 -1.32 12.04
CA VAL A 12 -0.28 -0.33 11.96
C VAL A 12 -1.11 -0.36 13.23
N GLU A 13 -1.63 -1.54 13.59
CA GLU A 13 -2.43 -1.75 14.79
C GLU A 13 -1.63 -1.43 16.07
N LYS A 14 -0.38 -1.90 16.15
CA LYS A 14 0.51 -1.62 17.30
C LYS A 14 0.75 -0.12 17.50
N LEU A 15 0.88 0.64 16.42
CA LEU A 15 1.03 2.10 16.50
C LEU A 15 -0.28 2.76 16.93
N GLN A 16 -1.43 2.35 16.36
CA GLN A 16 -2.74 2.87 16.75
C GLN A 16 -2.98 2.70 18.25
N GLU A 17 -2.77 1.49 18.77
CA GLU A 17 -2.90 1.21 20.20
C GLU A 17 -1.96 2.06 21.04
N THR A 18 -0.71 2.23 20.60
CA THR A 18 0.29 3.04 21.31
C THR A 18 -0.15 4.51 21.39
N MET A 19 -0.63 5.07 20.28
CA MET A 19 -1.09 6.47 20.22
C MET A 19 -2.36 6.68 21.05
N GLN A 20 -3.30 5.73 21.02
CA GLN A 20 -4.48 5.74 21.88
C GLN A 20 -4.11 5.73 23.37
N CYS A 21 -3.16 4.89 23.78
CA CYS A 21 -2.66 4.87 25.16
C CYS A 21 -2.02 6.20 25.59
N LEU A 22 -1.45 6.96 24.65
CA LEU A 22 -0.89 8.29 24.88
C LEU A 22 -1.95 9.41 24.83
N GLY A 23 -3.23 9.07 24.61
CA GLY A 23 -4.31 10.03 24.46
C GLY A 23 -4.22 10.85 23.17
N GLN A 24 -3.50 10.35 22.15
CA GLN A 24 -3.35 11.00 20.85
C GLN A 24 -4.19 10.29 19.80
N ASP A 25 -5.04 11.05 19.11
CA ASP A 25 -5.76 10.56 17.94
C ASP A 25 -4.91 10.76 16.67
N VAL A 26 -4.70 9.68 15.93
CA VAL A 26 -3.89 9.67 14.72
C VAL A 26 -4.67 9.06 13.56
N ARG A 27 -4.62 9.72 12.41
CA ARG A 27 -5.13 9.14 11.16
C ARG A 27 -4.03 8.33 10.51
N ILE A 28 -4.38 7.17 9.98
CA ILE A 28 -3.42 6.30 9.31
C ILE A 28 -3.66 6.35 7.82
N ALA A 29 -2.58 6.48 7.07
CA ALA A 29 -2.57 6.32 5.64
C ALA A 29 -1.57 5.23 5.23
N VAL A 30 -1.86 4.44 4.21
CA VAL A 30 -0.97 3.41 3.66
C VAL A 30 -0.60 3.78 2.23
N LEU A 31 0.69 3.70 1.91
CA LEU A 31 1.21 4.06 0.60
C LEU A 31 1.08 2.92 -0.42
N LYS A 32 1.33 1.66 0.00
CA LYS A 32 1.13 0.46 -0.83
C LYS A 32 -0.14 -0.25 -0.37
N ASP A 33 -1.21 0.03 -1.09
CA ASP A 33 -2.55 -0.52 -0.87
C ASP A 33 -2.66 -1.92 -1.49
N ASP A 34 -3.08 -2.90 -0.67
CA ASP A 34 -3.29 -4.28 -1.07
C ASP A 34 -4.73 -4.57 -1.55
N GLY A 35 -5.59 -3.55 -1.55
CA GLY A 35 -6.99 -3.61 -1.94
C GLY A 35 -7.93 -4.04 -0.80
N PHE A 36 -7.42 -4.37 0.38
CA PHE A 36 -8.23 -4.90 1.49
C PHE A 36 -8.03 -4.13 2.80
N LEU A 37 -7.64 -2.87 2.70
CA LEU A 37 -7.49 -1.98 3.85
C LEU A 37 -8.83 -1.81 4.63
N PRO A 38 -8.79 -1.79 5.97
CA PRO A 38 -9.96 -1.44 6.78
C PRO A 38 -10.46 -0.01 6.52
N ASP A 39 -11.74 0.26 6.74
CA ASP A 39 -12.38 1.56 6.44
C ASP A 39 -11.75 2.77 7.16
N ASN A 40 -11.12 2.54 8.32
CA ASN A 40 -10.45 3.59 9.08
C ASN A 40 -9.01 3.87 8.62
N VAL A 41 -8.52 3.16 7.60
CA VAL A 41 -7.18 3.31 7.03
C VAL A 41 -7.30 3.98 5.67
N LEU A 42 -6.59 5.09 5.50
CA LEU A 42 -6.63 5.90 4.30
C LEU A 42 -5.64 5.37 3.25
N SER A 43 -5.96 5.51 1.97
CA SER A 43 -5.05 5.23 0.86
C SER A 43 -5.06 6.42 -0.12
N PRO A 44 -3.90 7.05 -0.41
CA PRO A 44 -3.86 8.15 -1.38
C PRO A 44 -4.34 7.74 -2.77
N PHE A 45 -4.02 6.52 -3.19
CA PHE A 45 -4.44 5.99 -4.49
C PHE A 45 -5.94 5.69 -4.51
N GLU A 46 -6.47 5.06 -3.46
CA GLU A 46 -7.92 4.83 -3.32
C GLU A 46 -8.69 6.14 -3.33
N PHE A 47 -8.22 7.15 -2.59
CA PHE A 47 -8.83 8.48 -2.55
C PHE A 47 -9.00 9.05 -3.96
N PHE A 48 -7.93 9.16 -4.75
CA PHE A 48 -8.06 9.73 -6.11
C PHE A 48 -8.84 8.83 -7.08
N THR A 49 -8.88 7.52 -6.82
CA THR A 49 -9.62 6.57 -7.65
C THR A 49 -11.14 6.69 -7.43
N TYR A 50 -11.59 6.92 -6.19
CA TYR A 50 -13.02 6.91 -5.85
C TYR A 50 -13.62 8.24 -5.39
N ARG A 51 -12.83 9.34 -5.29
CA ARG A 51 -13.32 10.66 -4.84
C ARG A 51 -14.53 11.20 -5.60
N GLY A 52 -14.73 10.79 -6.86
CA GLY A 52 -15.88 11.18 -7.68
C GLY A 52 -17.10 10.26 -7.58
N GLY A 53 -16.99 9.15 -6.86
CA GLY A 53 -18.04 8.15 -6.70
C GLY A 53 -19.03 8.54 -5.60
N GLN A 54 -20.33 8.52 -5.92
CA GLN A 54 -21.41 8.76 -4.95
C GLN A 54 -21.83 7.49 -4.18
N LYS A 55 -21.24 6.33 -4.50
CA LYS A 55 -21.63 5.04 -3.91
C LYS A 55 -20.68 4.64 -2.79
N GLU A 56 -21.25 4.42 -1.61
CA GLU A 56 -20.65 3.50 -0.66
C GLU A 56 -20.59 2.11 -1.31
N PHE A 57 -19.39 1.58 -1.50
CA PHE A 57 -19.19 0.24 -2.01
C PHE A 57 -19.39 -0.74 -0.85
N ALA A 58 -20.36 -1.65 -1.00
CA ALA A 58 -20.50 -2.73 -0.05
C ALA A 58 -19.34 -3.72 -0.21
N GLU A 59 -18.72 -4.10 0.91
CA GLU A 59 -17.70 -5.16 0.89
C GLU A 59 -18.31 -6.47 0.38
N ARG A 60 -17.59 -7.13 -0.52
CA ARG A 60 -17.98 -8.40 -1.10
C ARG A 60 -16.77 -9.14 -1.64
N ASP A 61 -16.69 -10.43 -1.33
CA ASP A 61 -15.68 -11.31 -1.94
C ASP A 61 -15.91 -11.47 -3.45
N LEU A 62 -14.82 -11.47 -4.22
CA LEU A 62 -14.84 -11.89 -5.61
C LEU A 62 -14.50 -13.38 -5.67
N PHE A 63 -15.52 -14.23 -5.73
CA PHE A 63 -15.28 -15.65 -5.94
C PHE A 63 -14.66 -15.88 -7.32
N TYR A 64 -13.64 -16.73 -7.41
CA TYR A 64 -12.80 -16.92 -8.60
C TYR A 64 -13.55 -17.16 -9.93
N ASN A 65 -14.71 -17.84 -9.88
CA ASN A 65 -15.55 -18.08 -11.06
C ASN A 65 -16.31 -16.84 -11.59
N PHE A 66 -16.27 -15.71 -10.87
CA PHE A 66 -16.95 -14.47 -11.26
C PHE A 66 -16.02 -13.42 -11.87
N ILE A 67 -14.74 -13.78 -12.10
CA ILE A 67 -13.84 -12.94 -12.91
C ILE A 67 -14.46 -12.79 -14.31
N LYS A 68 -14.54 -11.55 -14.79
CA LYS A 68 -15.02 -11.27 -16.15
C LYS A 68 -13.94 -11.66 -17.15
N LEU A 69 -14.26 -12.59 -18.03
CA LEU A 69 -13.36 -13.11 -19.05
C LEU A 69 -13.99 -13.03 -20.45
N PRO A 70 -13.17 -13.10 -21.52
CA PRO A 70 -13.68 -13.28 -22.87
C PRO A 70 -14.57 -14.53 -23.00
N GLU A 71 -15.39 -14.56 -24.04
CA GLU A 71 -16.27 -15.70 -24.30
C GLU A 71 -15.45 -17.00 -24.47
N PHE A 72 -15.99 -18.11 -23.95
CA PHE A 72 -15.40 -19.45 -23.96
C PHE A 72 -14.16 -19.68 -23.09
N TRP A 73 -13.61 -18.63 -22.50
CA TRP A 73 -12.53 -18.79 -21.53
C TRP A 73 -13.07 -19.44 -20.26
N GLU A 74 -12.28 -20.32 -19.68
CA GLU A 74 -12.67 -21.11 -18.53
C GLU A 74 -11.77 -20.82 -17.32
N VAL A 75 -12.34 -20.98 -16.13
CA VAL A 75 -11.63 -20.87 -14.87
C VAL A 75 -11.61 -22.23 -14.20
N ARG A 76 -10.45 -22.68 -13.76
CA ARG A 76 -10.26 -23.95 -13.06
C ARG A 76 -9.52 -23.72 -11.74
N LEU A 77 -9.69 -24.64 -10.79
CA LEU A 77 -8.83 -24.69 -9.61
C LEU A 77 -7.57 -25.50 -9.92
N THR A 78 -6.42 -24.96 -9.53
CA THR A 78 -5.10 -25.53 -9.72
C THR A 78 -4.41 -25.64 -8.36
N GLY A 79 -4.79 -26.66 -7.59
CA GLY A 79 -4.32 -26.84 -6.22
C GLY A 79 -4.84 -25.76 -5.28
N GLN A 80 -3.94 -24.94 -4.72
CA GLN A 80 -4.28 -23.81 -3.84
C GLN A 80 -4.55 -22.50 -4.60
N THR A 81 -4.36 -22.49 -5.92
CA THR A 81 -4.61 -21.34 -6.80
C THR A 81 -5.74 -21.62 -7.78
N GLY A 82 -6.10 -20.62 -8.58
CA GLY A 82 -6.91 -20.82 -9.78
C GLY A 82 -6.09 -20.64 -11.05
N GLY A 83 -6.58 -21.14 -12.18
CA GLY A 83 -6.03 -20.90 -13.50
C GLY A 83 -7.13 -20.49 -14.48
N ILE A 84 -6.79 -19.60 -15.39
CA ILE A 84 -7.63 -19.13 -16.48
C ILE A 84 -7.11 -19.75 -17.77
N PHE A 85 -7.97 -20.38 -18.55
CA PHE A 85 -7.60 -21.11 -19.75
C PHE A 85 -8.40 -20.63 -20.95
N ASP A 86 -7.73 -20.66 -22.10
CA ASP A 86 -8.32 -20.46 -23.41
C ASP A 86 -8.02 -21.70 -24.25
N MET A 87 -9.07 -22.41 -24.68
CA MET A 87 -8.95 -23.67 -25.43
C MET A 87 -7.98 -24.70 -24.80
N GLY A 88 -7.93 -24.74 -23.46
CA GLY A 88 -7.08 -25.65 -22.69
C GLY A 88 -5.65 -25.14 -22.43
N CYS A 89 -5.25 -24.00 -23.00
CA CYS A 89 -3.96 -23.35 -22.72
C CYS A 89 -4.11 -22.37 -21.55
N GLU A 90 -3.27 -22.49 -20.51
CA GLU A 90 -3.28 -21.57 -19.37
C GLU A 90 -2.80 -20.18 -19.81
N LYS A 91 -3.58 -19.14 -19.51
CA LYS A 91 -3.32 -17.75 -19.87
C LYS A 91 -3.03 -16.87 -18.66
N ALA A 92 -3.53 -17.26 -17.49
CA ALA A 92 -3.30 -16.53 -16.27
C ALA A 92 -3.50 -17.40 -15.04
N LYS A 93 -2.79 -17.04 -13.97
CA LYS A 93 -2.90 -17.67 -12.65
C LYS A 93 -3.60 -16.74 -11.66
N ILE A 94 -4.57 -17.29 -10.93
CA ILE A 94 -5.37 -16.58 -9.94
C ILE A 94 -4.82 -16.88 -8.55
N TYR A 95 -4.48 -15.84 -7.79
CA TYR A 95 -4.07 -15.95 -6.40
C TYR A 95 -5.19 -15.48 -5.49
N PHE A 96 -5.48 -16.29 -4.47
CA PHE A 96 -6.52 -16.01 -3.50
C PHE A 96 -5.97 -15.25 -2.30
N ARG A 97 -6.81 -14.40 -1.72
CA ARG A 97 -6.57 -13.78 -0.43
C ARG A 97 -6.67 -14.85 0.66
N GLU A 98 -5.79 -14.78 1.65
CA GLU A 98 -5.89 -15.64 2.83
C GLU A 98 -7.15 -15.31 3.66
N PRO A 99 -7.87 -16.32 4.18
CA PRO A 99 -7.60 -17.76 4.02
C PRO A 99 -8.03 -18.27 2.63
N ALA A 100 -7.12 -18.99 1.94
CA ALA A 100 -7.29 -19.41 0.54
C ALA A 100 -8.55 -20.25 0.27
N GLU A 101 -9.11 -20.92 1.29
CA GLU A 101 -10.34 -21.72 1.20
C GLU A 101 -11.56 -20.88 0.82
N LYS A 102 -11.54 -19.56 1.10
CA LYS A 102 -12.60 -18.64 0.68
C LYS A 102 -12.60 -18.41 -0.83
N ARG A 103 -11.47 -18.68 -1.51
CA ARG A 103 -11.28 -18.47 -2.96
C ARG A 103 -11.64 -17.04 -3.39
N ASN A 104 -11.45 -16.08 -2.48
CA ASN A 104 -11.60 -14.67 -2.77
C ASN A 104 -10.38 -14.21 -3.56
N VAL A 105 -10.59 -13.66 -4.75
CA VAL A 105 -9.51 -13.26 -5.65
C VAL A 105 -8.79 -12.05 -5.09
N GLN A 106 -7.47 -12.17 -4.92
CA GLN A 106 -6.60 -11.05 -4.59
C GLN A 106 -5.96 -10.45 -5.86
N ARG A 107 -5.43 -11.32 -6.72
CA ARG A 107 -4.75 -10.90 -7.95
C ARG A 107 -4.75 -11.99 -9.02
N VAL A 108 -4.60 -11.57 -10.27
CA VAL A 108 -4.48 -12.43 -11.44
C VAL A 108 -3.22 -12.07 -12.21
N GLU A 109 -2.28 -13.01 -12.32
CA GLU A 109 -1.06 -12.86 -13.12
C GLU A 109 -1.29 -13.43 -14.52
N TRP A 110 -1.29 -12.55 -15.53
CA TRP A 110 -1.39 -12.93 -16.93
C TRP A 110 0.01 -13.18 -17.48
N HIS A 111 0.19 -14.33 -18.12
CA HIS A 111 1.50 -14.75 -18.59
C HIS A 111 1.47 -15.23 -20.03
N MET A 112 2.64 -15.15 -20.66
CA MET A 112 2.92 -15.76 -21.95
C MET A 112 3.26 -17.26 -21.77
N GLU A 113 3.38 -17.98 -22.88
CA GLU A 113 3.72 -19.42 -22.88
C GLU A 113 5.15 -19.69 -22.38
N ASP A 114 6.05 -18.71 -22.50
CA ASP A 114 7.42 -18.76 -21.97
C ASP A 114 7.49 -18.49 -20.46
N GLY A 115 6.36 -18.20 -19.81
CA GLY A 115 6.25 -17.91 -18.38
C GLY A 115 6.41 -16.43 -18.02
N TRP A 116 6.62 -15.53 -18.98
CA TRP A 116 6.72 -14.10 -18.70
C TRP A 116 5.36 -13.52 -18.27
N VAL A 117 5.29 -12.97 -17.06
CA VAL A 117 4.12 -12.26 -16.53
C VAL A 117 4.13 -10.81 -17.03
N TYR A 118 3.36 -10.53 -18.08
CA TYR A 118 3.30 -9.21 -18.70
C TYR A 118 2.27 -8.27 -18.02
N LYS A 119 1.36 -8.83 -17.20
CA LYS A 119 0.32 -8.05 -16.53
C LYS A 119 -0.14 -8.71 -15.24
N ILE A 120 -0.35 -7.91 -14.19
CA ILE A 120 -0.93 -8.36 -12.92
C ILE A 120 -2.15 -7.51 -12.62
N ASP A 121 -3.34 -8.11 -12.57
CA ASP A 121 -4.58 -7.44 -12.18
C ASP A 121 -4.86 -7.65 -10.70
N TYR A 122 -5.10 -6.57 -9.96
CA TYR A 122 -5.38 -6.59 -8.53
C TYR A 122 -6.86 -6.29 -8.26
N TYR A 123 -7.41 -7.02 -7.29
CA TYR A 123 -8.80 -6.93 -6.87
C TYR A 123 -8.90 -6.48 -5.41
N ASN A 124 -9.92 -5.71 -5.09
CA ASN A 124 -10.12 -5.15 -3.76
C ASN A 124 -11.32 -5.76 -3.02
N LYS A 125 -11.53 -5.32 -1.78
CA LYS A 125 -12.63 -5.72 -0.89
C LYS A 125 -14.04 -5.46 -1.43
N TYR A 126 -14.17 -4.71 -2.53
CA TYR A 126 -15.44 -4.43 -3.21
C TYR A 126 -15.66 -5.32 -4.45
N ALA A 127 -14.81 -6.32 -4.65
CA ALA A 127 -14.78 -7.17 -5.86
C ALA A 127 -14.52 -6.40 -7.16
N LEU A 128 -13.83 -5.27 -7.10
CA LEU A 128 -13.45 -4.47 -8.26
C LEU A 128 -11.98 -4.72 -8.62
N LYS A 129 -11.69 -4.79 -9.92
CA LYS A 129 -10.31 -4.71 -10.42
C LYS A 129 -9.83 -3.27 -10.29
N TYR A 130 -9.17 -2.95 -9.19
CA TYR A 130 -8.83 -1.56 -8.83
C TYR A 130 -7.47 -1.12 -9.38
N ALA A 131 -6.57 -2.05 -9.68
CA ALA A 131 -5.26 -1.73 -10.22
C ALA A 131 -4.73 -2.82 -11.17
N SER A 132 -3.81 -2.42 -12.05
CA SER A 132 -3.01 -3.32 -12.86
C SER A 132 -1.55 -2.90 -12.81
N GLU A 133 -0.63 -3.86 -12.76
CA GLU A 133 0.79 -3.66 -13.00
C GLU A 133 1.21 -4.26 -14.33
N PHE A 134 2.19 -3.63 -14.96
CA PHE A 134 2.79 -4.05 -16.22
C PHE A 134 4.30 -4.20 -16.01
N PRO A 135 4.78 -5.42 -15.72
CA PRO A 135 6.20 -5.72 -15.59
C PRO A 135 6.90 -5.88 -16.94
N ASP A 136 8.18 -5.53 -16.98
CA ASP A 136 9.07 -5.91 -18.08
C ASP A 136 9.44 -7.41 -18.02
N ALA A 137 10.29 -7.86 -18.96
CA ALA A 137 10.75 -9.24 -19.04
C ALA A 137 11.56 -9.70 -17.82
N ASP A 138 12.17 -8.76 -17.08
CA ASP A 138 12.93 -9.04 -15.85
C ASP A 138 12.04 -9.03 -14.60
N GLY A 139 10.74 -8.74 -14.75
CA GLY A 139 9.77 -8.63 -13.67
C GLY A 139 9.78 -7.28 -12.95
N THR A 140 10.51 -6.29 -13.47
CA THR A 140 10.48 -4.93 -12.94
C THR A 140 9.20 -4.23 -13.39
N VAL A 141 8.41 -3.73 -12.44
CA VAL A 141 7.16 -3.01 -12.73
C VAL A 141 7.46 -1.67 -13.42
N GLU A 142 7.22 -1.59 -14.73
CA GLU A 142 7.39 -0.38 -15.53
C GLU A 142 6.28 0.63 -15.25
N SER A 143 5.04 0.12 -15.13
CA SER A 143 3.88 0.96 -14.85
C SER A 143 2.86 0.27 -13.96
N ARG A 144 2.13 1.09 -13.20
CA ARG A 144 0.98 0.70 -12.41
C ARG A 144 -0.16 1.66 -12.71
N VAL A 145 -1.34 1.13 -13.00
CA VAL A 145 -2.54 1.91 -13.36
C VAL A 145 -3.66 1.58 -12.38
N PHE A 146 -4.36 2.60 -11.90
CA PHE A 146 -5.48 2.48 -10.98
C PHE A 146 -6.78 2.89 -11.66
N TYR A 147 -7.85 2.14 -11.41
CA TYR A 147 -9.10 2.22 -12.16
C TYR A 147 -10.30 2.57 -11.28
N SER A 148 -11.20 3.38 -11.81
CA SER A 148 -12.52 3.60 -11.20
C SER A 148 -13.39 2.34 -11.22
N ASP A 149 -14.54 2.40 -10.56
CA ASP A 149 -15.57 1.36 -10.59
C ASP A 149 -16.12 1.06 -12.00
N LYS A 150 -15.93 2.00 -12.94
CA LYS A 150 -16.28 1.88 -14.36
C LYS A 150 -15.10 1.45 -15.24
N ASN A 151 -14.00 1.00 -14.64
CA ASN A 151 -12.77 0.60 -15.33
C ASN A 151 -12.15 1.73 -16.17
N GLN A 152 -12.28 2.98 -15.71
CA GLN A 152 -11.61 4.15 -16.30
C GLN A 152 -10.30 4.40 -15.56
N GLU A 153 -9.23 4.74 -16.28
CA GLU A 153 -7.94 5.05 -15.67
C GLU A 153 -8.00 6.37 -14.89
N MET A 154 -7.62 6.31 -13.62
CA MET A 154 -7.68 7.44 -12.68
C MET A 154 -6.29 7.91 -12.26
N VAL A 155 -5.36 6.96 -12.06
CA VAL A 155 -3.98 7.23 -11.67
C VAL A 155 -3.06 6.31 -12.45
N ALA A 156 -1.96 6.83 -12.98
CA ALA A 156 -0.87 6.05 -13.54
C ALA A 156 0.44 6.39 -12.82
N GLU A 157 1.16 5.39 -12.34
CA GLU A 157 2.47 5.50 -11.71
C GLU A 157 3.51 4.80 -12.60
N GLN A 158 4.68 5.43 -12.77
CA GLN A 158 5.87 4.83 -13.35
C GLN A 158 6.91 4.67 -12.23
N PRO A 159 6.95 3.53 -11.52
CA PRO A 159 7.74 3.38 -10.30
C PRO A 159 9.23 3.66 -10.49
N VAL A 160 9.80 3.25 -11.64
CA VAL A 160 11.22 3.44 -11.97
C VAL A 160 11.62 4.92 -12.01
N ASN A 161 10.73 5.77 -12.55
CA ASN A 161 10.99 7.20 -12.71
C ASN A 161 10.37 8.04 -11.58
N GLY A 162 9.61 7.42 -10.67
CA GLY A 162 8.89 8.10 -9.59
C GLY A 162 7.77 9.04 -10.04
N ARG A 163 7.40 8.99 -11.33
CA ARG A 163 6.39 9.87 -11.92
C ARG A 163 4.99 9.32 -11.68
N ILE A 164 4.07 10.19 -11.29
CA ILE A 164 2.66 9.87 -11.09
C ILE A 164 1.82 10.83 -11.92
N VAL A 165 0.77 10.32 -12.57
CA VAL A 165 -0.15 11.08 -13.40
C VAL A 165 -1.56 10.87 -12.87
N LEU A 166 -2.26 11.95 -12.56
CA LEU A 166 -3.69 11.94 -12.28
C LEU A 166 -4.46 12.19 -13.57
N LEU A 167 -5.48 11.38 -13.78
CA LEU A 167 -6.32 11.36 -14.97
C LEU A 167 -7.75 11.75 -14.62
N ASP A 168 -8.44 12.34 -15.58
CA ASP A 168 -9.87 12.62 -15.54
C ASP A 168 -10.46 12.26 -16.90
N HIS A 169 -11.22 11.17 -16.98
CA HIS A 169 -11.74 10.63 -18.25
C HIS A 169 -10.65 10.47 -19.33
N SER A 170 -9.51 9.87 -18.95
CA SER A 170 -8.33 9.67 -19.82
C SER A 170 -7.61 10.96 -20.25
N ILE A 171 -7.97 12.12 -19.70
CA ILE A 171 -7.25 13.38 -19.90
C ILE A 171 -6.30 13.60 -18.72
N VAL A 172 -5.05 13.99 -19.02
CA VAL A 172 -4.06 14.33 -17.99
C VAL A 172 -4.54 15.57 -17.23
N LYS A 173 -4.84 15.37 -15.95
CA LYS A 173 -5.24 16.44 -15.03
C LYS A 173 -4.03 17.05 -14.33
N LYS A 174 -3.09 16.21 -13.91
CA LYS A 174 -1.88 16.64 -13.20
C LYS A 174 -0.77 15.61 -13.29
N ILE A 175 0.47 16.07 -13.33
CA ILE A 175 1.68 15.25 -13.31
C ILE A 175 2.48 15.60 -12.05
N PHE A 176 3.06 14.58 -11.42
CA PHE A 176 3.94 14.68 -10.27
C PHE A 176 5.27 14.04 -10.62
N ASP A 177 6.37 14.74 -10.33
CA ASP A 177 7.72 14.23 -10.58
C ASP A 177 8.28 13.44 -9.40
N SER A 178 7.52 13.34 -8.30
CA SER A 178 7.84 12.47 -7.17
C SER A 178 6.59 12.03 -6.39
N ARG A 179 6.72 10.91 -5.69
CA ARG A 179 5.68 10.41 -4.77
C ARG A 179 5.44 11.36 -3.59
N ALA A 180 6.45 12.12 -3.16
CA ALA A 180 6.29 13.14 -2.12
C ALA A 180 5.38 14.30 -2.57
N ASP A 181 5.51 14.75 -3.82
CA ASP A 181 4.63 15.80 -4.39
C ASP A 181 3.19 15.31 -4.50
N PHE A 182 3.01 14.04 -4.88
CA PHE A 182 1.71 13.39 -4.91
C PHE A 182 1.06 13.30 -3.53
N ILE A 183 1.81 12.89 -2.50
CA ILE A 183 1.32 12.84 -1.11
C ILE A 183 0.96 14.24 -0.59
N THR A 184 1.81 15.24 -0.86
CA THR A 184 1.53 16.63 -0.48
C THR A 184 0.22 17.12 -1.11
N TYR A 185 -0.01 16.78 -2.38
CA TYR A 185 -1.26 17.11 -3.06
C TYR A 185 -2.47 16.36 -2.49
N TYR A 186 -2.32 15.06 -2.20
CA TYR A 186 -3.32 14.25 -1.52
C TYR A 186 -3.76 14.88 -0.19
N LEU A 187 -2.82 15.24 0.68
CA LEU A 187 -3.10 15.83 1.99
C LEU A 187 -3.98 17.09 1.87
N LYS A 188 -3.63 17.97 0.93
CA LYS A 188 -4.39 19.18 0.64
C LYS A 188 -5.80 18.87 0.14
N GLU A 189 -5.93 17.98 -0.83
CA GLU A 189 -7.21 17.65 -1.46
C GLU A 189 -8.16 16.87 -0.54
N ALA A 190 -7.61 16.08 0.38
CA ALA A 190 -8.36 15.32 1.38
C ALA A 190 -8.68 16.12 2.66
N GLY A 191 -8.23 17.38 2.76
CA GLY A 191 -8.42 18.21 3.96
C GLY A 191 -7.75 17.62 5.20
N LEU A 192 -6.62 16.94 5.02
CA LEU A 192 -5.84 16.35 6.10
C LEU A 192 -4.81 17.36 6.63
N GLY A 193 -4.49 17.25 7.92
CA GLY A 193 -3.57 18.18 8.58
C GLY A 193 -2.15 18.16 8.01
N GLU A 194 -1.42 19.24 8.23
CA GLU A 194 -0.07 19.45 7.68
C GLU A 194 1.01 18.60 8.37
N GLU A 195 0.79 18.23 9.64
CA GLU A 195 1.76 17.43 10.40
C GLU A 195 1.64 15.94 10.05
N CYS A 196 2.67 15.44 9.37
CA CYS A 196 2.78 14.06 8.90
C CYS A 196 4.01 13.36 9.45
N ALA A 197 3.86 12.09 9.82
CA ALA A 197 4.97 11.19 10.12
C ALA A 197 4.97 10.03 9.13
N LEU A 198 6.13 9.41 8.93
CA LEU A 198 6.28 8.22 8.10
C LEU A 198 6.73 7.03 8.93
N PHE A 199 6.17 5.86 8.69
CA PHE A 199 6.57 4.59 9.27
C PHE A 199 7.11 3.68 8.16
N VAL A 200 8.42 3.38 8.24
CA VAL A 200 9.17 2.61 7.26
C VAL A 200 9.37 1.19 7.75
N GLN A 201 8.98 0.23 6.91
CA GLN A 201 9.07 -1.21 7.14
C GLN A 201 9.85 -1.93 6.04
N GLU A 202 10.11 -1.24 4.93
CA GLU A 202 10.84 -1.77 3.79
C GLU A 202 11.92 -0.79 3.35
N GLU A 203 13.11 -1.32 3.06
CA GLU A 203 14.24 -0.51 2.60
C GLU A 203 13.94 0.23 1.29
N LYS A 204 13.15 -0.38 0.39
CA LYS A 204 12.78 0.22 -0.90
C LYS A 204 12.08 1.58 -0.71
N THR A 205 11.29 1.73 0.35
CA THR A 205 10.59 2.98 0.71
C THR A 205 11.55 4.15 0.89
N LEU A 206 12.78 3.91 1.37
CA LEU A 206 13.80 4.94 1.53
C LEU A 206 14.18 5.58 0.19
N LYS A 207 14.26 4.76 -0.86
CA LYS A 207 14.57 5.20 -2.22
C LYS A 207 13.35 5.84 -2.87
N ASP A 208 12.20 5.18 -2.80
CA ASP A 208 10.95 5.60 -3.46
C ASP A 208 10.47 6.99 -3.01
N LEU A 209 10.67 7.34 -1.73
CA LEU A 209 10.30 8.64 -1.17
C LEU A 209 11.43 9.67 -1.19
N GLY A 210 12.58 9.34 -1.80
CA GLY A 210 13.73 10.24 -1.87
C GLY A 210 14.26 10.67 -0.50
N LEU A 211 14.05 9.84 0.53
CA LEU A 211 14.42 10.16 1.91
C LEU A 211 15.94 10.33 2.06
N SER A 212 16.75 9.68 1.23
CA SER A 212 18.20 9.84 1.21
C SER A 212 18.70 11.17 0.61
N SER A 213 17.81 11.98 0.01
CA SER A 213 18.18 13.20 -0.74
C SER A 213 17.94 14.52 0.00
N GLY A 214 17.58 14.47 1.29
CA GLY A 214 17.30 15.68 2.08
C GLY A 214 15.95 16.36 1.79
N LYS A 215 15.12 15.78 0.90
CA LYS A 215 13.72 16.18 0.68
C LYS A 215 12.78 15.83 1.85
N GLY A 216 13.32 15.38 2.99
CA GLY A 216 12.61 14.94 4.20
C GLY A 216 11.85 16.03 4.98
N LYS A 217 11.73 17.26 4.46
CA LYS A 217 10.99 18.34 5.13
C LYS A 217 9.49 18.07 5.28
N MET A 218 8.92 17.12 4.52
CA MET A 218 7.51 16.75 4.63
C MET A 218 7.18 16.00 5.92
N TRP A 219 8.16 15.28 6.48
CA TRP A 219 7.94 14.38 7.62
C TRP A 219 8.43 15.02 8.91
N ALA A 220 7.51 15.29 9.84
CA ALA A 220 7.84 15.74 11.19
C ALA A 220 8.72 14.71 11.92
N GLY A 221 8.52 13.41 11.64
CA GLY A 221 9.38 12.32 12.11
C GLY A 221 9.25 11.08 11.24
N VAL A 222 10.29 10.24 11.27
CA VAL A 222 10.33 8.95 10.58
C VAL A 222 10.52 7.82 11.59
N LEU A 223 9.57 6.91 11.65
CA LEU A 223 9.57 5.71 12.48
C LEU A 223 10.02 4.50 11.67
N PHE A 224 10.74 3.58 12.31
CA PHE A 224 11.29 2.38 11.68
C PHE A 224 10.85 1.11 12.40
N SER A 225 10.50 0.06 11.64
CA SER A 225 10.17 -1.26 12.21
C SER A 225 11.33 -1.93 12.92
N ASP A 226 12.56 -1.68 12.48
CA ASP A 226 13.76 -2.32 12.98
C ASP A 226 14.98 -1.40 12.94
N GLN A 227 16.02 -1.82 13.65
CA GLN A 227 17.25 -1.05 13.79
C GLN A 227 18.08 -1.00 12.51
N GLY A 228 18.00 -2.03 11.66
CA GLY A 228 18.73 -2.08 10.40
C GLY A 228 18.27 -0.99 9.44
N LEU A 229 16.95 -0.80 9.31
CA LEU A 229 16.39 0.29 8.50
C LEU A 229 16.75 1.67 9.05
N LEU A 230 16.66 1.86 10.38
CA LEU A 230 17.06 3.12 11.02
C LEU A 230 18.54 3.44 10.75
N ASN A 231 19.44 2.47 10.93
CA ASN A 231 20.87 2.66 10.72
C ASN A 231 21.19 3.08 9.27
N LYS A 232 20.50 2.47 8.29
CA LYS A 232 20.62 2.85 6.87
C LYS A 232 20.17 4.28 6.62
N TYR A 233 19.08 4.71 7.27
CA TYR A 233 18.58 6.07 7.18
C TYR A 233 19.52 7.09 7.83
N THR A 234 19.99 6.84 9.04
CA THR A 234 20.93 7.75 9.74
C THR A 234 22.28 7.84 9.02
N GLY A 235 22.69 6.78 8.31
CA GLY A 235 23.88 6.78 7.46
C GLY A 235 23.85 7.81 6.34
N THR A 236 22.67 8.37 5.99
CA THR A 236 22.56 9.46 5.00
C THR A 236 22.66 10.86 5.60
N GLY A 237 22.94 10.98 6.91
CA GLY A 237 23.08 12.25 7.62
C GLY A 237 21.78 12.89 8.11
N LEU A 238 20.65 12.17 8.03
CA LEU A 238 19.35 12.62 8.55
C LEU A 238 19.11 12.11 9.97
N MET A 239 18.56 12.97 10.84
CA MET A 239 18.52 12.73 12.29
C MET A 239 17.11 12.67 12.89
N ASN A 240 16.03 12.90 12.12
CA ASN A 240 14.65 12.82 12.59
C ASN A 240 14.07 11.39 12.55
N GLY A 241 14.93 10.38 12.59
CA GLY A 241 14.57 8.96 12.56
C GLY A 241 14.54 8.36 13.96
N SER A 242 13.58 7.47 14.23
CA SER A 242 13.50 6.72 15.49
C SER A 242 12.96 5.31 15.27
N ARG A 243 13.49 4.34 16.01
CA ARG A 243 12.95 2.98 15.97
C ARG A 243 11.66 2.93 16.78
N PHE A 244 10.63 2.31 16.22
CA PHE A 244 9.37 2.12 16.91
C PHE A 244 9.46 0.93 17.87
N TYR A 245 9.04 1.17 19.11
CA TYR A 245 8.83 0.14 20.11
C TYR A 245 7.38 0.22 20.59
N ARG A 246 6.66 -0.90 20.49
CA ARG A 246 5.28 -0.98 20.97
C ARG A 246 5.26 -0.80 22.49
N ILE A 247 4.39 0.08 22.99
CA ILE A 247 4.09 0.13 24.42
C ILE A 247 3.24 -1.12 24.76
N PRO A 248 3.68 -2.02 25.64
CA PRO A 248 2.87 -3.18 26.04
C PRO A 248 1.54 -2.74 26.65
N ARG A 249 0.43 -3.41 26.28
CA ARG A 249 -0.91 -3.18 26.87
C ARG A 249 -0.92 -3.28 28.40
N HIS A 250 0.01 -4.04 28.97
CA HIS A 250 0.23 -4.15 30.41
C HIS A 250 1.61 -3.62 30.77
N TYR A 251 1.69 -2.32 31.00
CA TYR A 251 2.84 -1.75 31.68
C TYR A 251 2.62 -1.92 33.18
N ARG A 252 3.51 -2.64 33.89
CA ARG A 252 3.45 -2.64 35.35
C ARG A 252 3.63 -1.20 35.80
N VAL A 253 2.67 -0.68 36.57
CA VAL A 253 2.76 0.66 37.15
C VAL A 253 4.08 0.76 37.89
N ASN A 254 4.97 1.61 37.39
CA ASN A 254 6.26 1.81 38.01
C ASN A 254 6.04 2.67 39.25
N HIS A 255 6.07 2.05 40.43
CA HIS A 255 5.96 2.75 41.71
C HIS A 255 7.27 3.40 42.15
N ALA A 256 8.34 3.34 41.33
CA ALA A 256 9.58 4.04 41.60
C ALA A 256 9.37 5.56 41.41
N ARG A 257 9.58 6.31 42.49
CA ARG A 257 9.57 7.78 42.50
C ARG A 257 10.65 8.31 41.56
N SER A 258 10.23 8.98 40.49
CA SER A 258 10.94 10.00 39.69
C SER A 258 12.38 9.76 39.21
N GLU A 259 12.98 8.60 39.43
CA GLU A 259 14.32 8.24 38.96
C GLU A 259 14.29 6.82 38.39
N ALA A 260 13.89 6.69 37.13
CA ALA A 260 14.08 5.44 36.39
C ALA A 260 14.79 5.75 35.07
N MET A 261 16.07 5.40 35.03
CA MET A 261 16.91 5.40 33.84
C MET A 261 16.46 4.24 32.94
N ILE A 262 16.02 4.54 31.71
CA ILE A 262 15.59 3.52 30.75
C ILE A 262 16.83 2.95 30.08
N LEU A 263 17.29 1.79 30.53
CA LEU A 263 18.24 0.95 29.80
C LEU A 263 17.44 0.05 28.85
N THR A 264 17.35 0.43 27.58
CA THR A 264 17.01 -0.55 26.54
C THR A 264 18.28 -1.34 26.24
N ALA A 265 18.33 -2.59 26.66
CA ALA A 265 19.35 -3.52 26.21
C ALA A 265 19.22 -3.67 24.68
N SER A 266 20.25 -3.23 23.96
CA SER A 266 20.51 -3.66 22.59
C SER A 266 21.05 -5.09 22.68
N ASP A 267 20.28 -6.04 22.17
CA ASP A 267 20.82 -7.29 21.61
C ASP A 267 20.80 -7.18 20.08
#